data_AF-A0A533YX81-F1
#
_entry.id   AF-A0A533YX81-F1
#
_cell.length_a   1.000
_cell.length_b   1.000
_cell.length_c   1.000
_cell.angle_alpha   90.00
_cell.angle_beta   90.00
_cell.angle_gamma   90.00
#
_symmetry.space_group_name_H-M   'P 1'
#
loop_
_entity.id
_entity.type
_entity.pdbx_description
1 polymer ?
#
loop_
_entity_poly.entity_id
_entity_poly.type
_entity_poly.pdbx_seq_one_letter_code
_entity_poly.pdbx_strand_id
1 'polypeptide(L)'
;MRDGTFRDVAKEVGINSQDAFSCVAAGDINKDGFTDFFFGGDRAGFLAISDGLRHFKISPPPPVEMRDALAAQFLDYDNDGLLDLLVVTTRGLRMFRNLGSSFQDVSSQAFPHALPNLTYDYQRTVSRHAALVSGDLDGDGDVDLIVRGANGELRILRNDGGNRNHSIKIDLHGRVSNKSAVEAKIEMRAGSLWQKLETYSASPAPAPADLIFGLGKRDKPDAVRVLWPAGIVQAETEFPAVAQNGFISLNVTELDRKPSSCPYLYAWNGEDFEFATDFMGAGEMGYLEQPGQYNKPNPREYVRIRDDQLKEKNNRYELRVTNELEEAMFVDRLQLLAVAHPSRTEVYPNEGMSDPPKPFRLFVTRNARPPLTAIDDHGHDVLDLISRMDRRWPDDFKVDRIRGYAREHYLILKLADNGKSPDSKRERHGQSLNSEGRLRGRLPNQRMIMLLTGWTDYAWSSDNVAATQAGKTMTPPALQVKDKNGTWRTVIKDIGIPVGR
;
A
#
# COMPACT_ATOMS: atom_id res chain seq x y z
N MET A 1 8.15 -13.11 -18.69
CA MET A 1 8.90 -11.84 -18.56
C MET A 1 8.55 -10.96 -19.74
N ARG A 2 8.32 -9.66 -19.51
CA ARG A 2 8.21 -8.66 -20.60
C ARG A 2 9.63 -8.38 -21.09
N ASP A 3 9.87 -8.44 -22.40
CA ASP A 3 11.21 -8.23 -23.00
C ASP A 3 11.42 -6.79 -23.50
N GLY A 4 10.43 -5.92 -23.32
CA GLY A 4 10.47 -4.52 -23.74
C GLY A 4 10.25 -4.31 -25.24
N THR A 5 9.87 -5.33 -25.99
CA THR A 5 9.57 -5.21 -27.42
C THR A 5 8.12 -4.82 -27.69
N PHE A 6 7.89 -4.15 -28.83
CA PHE A 6 6.55 -3.77 -29.30
C PHE A 6 6.06 -4.72 -30.39
N ARG A 7 4.77 -5.08 -30.35
CA ARG A 7 4.09 -5.88 -31.37
C ARG A 7 2.75 -5.23 -31.71
N ASP A 8 2.43 -5.15 -33.01
CA ASP A 8 1.11 -4.71 -33.45
C ASP A 8 0.07 -5.80 -33.13
N VAL A 9 -0.92 -5.42 -32.31
CA VAL A 9 -2.02 -6.27 -31.86
C VAL A 9 -3.38 -5.62 -32.11
N ALA A 10 -3.46 -4.56 -32.91
CA ALA A 10 -4.70 -3.78 -33.10
C ALA A 10 -5.88 -4.69 -33.50
N LYS A 11 -5.63 -5.64 -34.42
CA LYS A 11 -6.63 -6.61 -34.85
C LYS A 11 -7.05 -7.61 -33.77
N GLU A 12 -6.10 -8.05 -32.95
CA GLU A 12 -6.34 -9.02 -31.86
C GLU A 12 -7.24 -8.42 -30.78
N VAL A 13 -7.08 -7.12 -30.52
CA VAL A 13 -7.90 -6.39 -29.54
C VAL A 13 -9.19 -5.83 -30.15
N GLY A 14 -9.52 -6.11 -31.41
CA GLY A 14 -10.78 -5.71 -32.04
C GLY A 14 -10.80 -4.32 -32.70
N ILE A 15 -9.68 -3.59 -32.71
CA ILE A 15 -9.54 -2.30 -33.40
C ILE A 15 -9.15 -2.56 -34.87
N ASN A 16 -10.15 -2.90 -35.68
CA ASN A 16 -9.99 -3.33 -37.08
C ASN A 16 -10.27 -2.22 -38.12
N SER A 17 -10.23 -0.94 -37.73
CA SER A 17 -10.48 0.16 -38.67
C SER A 17 -9.35 0.32 -39.68
N GLN A 18 -9.69 0.56 -40.96
CA GLN A 18 -8.74 0.96 -42.00
C GLN A 18 -8.72 2.47 -42.24
N ASP A 19 -9.50 3.24 -41.46
CA ASP A 19 -9.52 4.68 -41.59
C ASP A 19 -8.22 5.30 -41.08
N ALA A 20 -7.69 6.26 -41.82
CA ALA A 20 -6.57 7.06 -41.35
C ALA A 20 -7.00 7.94 -40.17
N PHE A 21 -6.16 7.98 -39.13
CA PHE A 21 -6.33 8.85 -37.97
C PHE A 21 -5.07 9.69 -37.78
N SER A 22 -5.24 10.87 -37.19
CA SER A 22 -4.20 11.86 -36.87
C SER A 22 -4.07 12.09 -35.37
N CYS A 23 -5.09 11.73 -34.58
CA CYS A 23 -5.11 11.91 -33.14
C CYS A 23 -5.87 10.80 -32.43
N VAL A 24 -5.57 10.64 -31.14
CA VAL A 24 -6.26 9.73 -30.22
C VAL A 24 -6.54 10.45 -28.90
N ALA A 25 -7.70 10.20 -28.32
CA ALA A 25 -8.06 10.59 -26.95
C ALA A 25 -8.41 9.34 -26.14
N ALA A 26 -8.14 9.35 -24.83
CA ALA A 26 -8.39 8.22 -23.93
C ALA A 26 -9.18 8.68 -22.70
N GLY A 27 -10.18 7.90 -22.28
CA GLY A 27 -11.03 8.21 -21.13
C GLY A 27 -12.11 7.15 -20.92
N ASP A 28 -12.61 6.99 -19.69
CA ASP A 28 -13.75 6.12 -19.37
C ASP A 28 -15.06 6.88 -19.68
N ILE A 29 -15.54 6.77 -20.93
CA ILE A 29 -16.62 7.63 -21.44
C ILE A 29 -18.01 7.11 -21.10
N ASN A 30 -18.11 5.81 -20.82
CA ASN A 30 -19.36 5.13 -20.46
C ASN A 30 -19.47 4.84 -18.94
N LYS A 31 -18.43 5.19 -18.16
CA LYS A 31 -18.33 5.03 -16.70
C LYS A 31 -18.40 3.57 -16.25
N ASP A 32 -17.82 2.66 -17.03
CA ASP A 32 -17.74 1.23 -16.70
C ASP A 32 -16.45 0.84 -15.95
N GLY A 33 -15.54 1.80 -15.75
CA GLY A 33 -14.27 1.63 -15.06
C GLY A 33 -13.10 1.24 -15.97
N PHE A 34 -13.34 1.11 -17.27
CA PHE A 34 -12.32 0.81 -18.27
C PHE A 34 -12.07 2.00 -19.20
N THR A 35 -10.83 2.11 -19.70
CA THR A 35 -10.46 3.19 -20.61
C THR A 35 -10.94 2.91 -22.02
N ASP A 36 -11.69 3.85 -22.58
CA ASP A 36 -12.11 3.88 -23.98
C ASP A 36 -11.23 4.85 -24.79
N PHE A 37 -11.37 4.78 -26.11
CA PHE A 37 -10.61 5.63 -27.02
C PHE A 37 -11.47 6.29 -28.08
N PHE A 38 -11.13 7.52 -28.44
CA PHE A 38 -11.56 8.18 -29.67
C PHE A 38 -10.38 8.27 -30.64
N PHE A 39 -10.61 7.92 -31.90
CA PHE A 39 -9.65 8.10 -32.99
C PHE A 39 -10.22 9.11 -33.99
N GLY A 40 -9.53 10.24 -34.18
CA GLY A 40 -9.94 11.31 -35.08
C GLY A 40 -8.99 11.46 -36.27
N GLY A 41 -9.49 11.91 -37.42
CA GLY A 41 -8.70 12.11 -38.64
C GLY A 41 -9.46 12.89 -39.71
N ASP A 42 -9.18 12.62 -40.99
CA ASP A 42 -9.85 13.27 -42.12
C ASP A 42 -11.36 12.93 -42.20
N ARG A 43 -11.73 11.76 -41.68
CA ARG A 43 -13.12 11.29 -41.58
C ARG A 43 -13.70 11.64 -40.20
N ALA A 44 -14.94 11.24 -39.94
CA ALA A 44 -15.63 11.51 -38.68
C ALA A 44 -14.99 10.84 -37.45
N GLY A 45 -13.99 9.98 -37.63
CA GLY A 45 -13.37 9.21 -36.56
C GLY A 45 -14.21 8.03 -36.11
N PHE A 46 -13.83 7.40 -35.01
CA PHE A 46 -14.59 6.32 -34.37
C PHE A 46 -14.24 6.20 -32.88
N LEU A 47 -15.15 5.59 -32.11
CA LEU A 47 -14.92 5.22 -30.72
C LEU A 47 -14.55 3.74 -30.63
N ALA A 48 -13.61 3.41 -29.76
CA ALA A 48 -13.26 2.05 -29.37
C ALA A 48 -13.60 1.87 -27.89
N ILE A 49 -14.70 1.16 -27.62
CA ILE A 49 -15.23 0.95 -26.26
C ILE A 49 -14.67 -0.35 -25.70
N SER A 50 -14.02 -0.28 -24.54
CA SER A 50 -13.45 -1.44 -23.87
C SER A 50 -14.56 -2.40 -23.41
N ASP A 51 -14.29 -3.71 -23.44
CA ASP A 51 -15.16 -4.73 -22.82
C ASP A 51 -14.68 -5.14 -21.42
N GLY A 52 -13.60 -4.52 -20.92
CA GLY A 52 -12.95 -4.87 -19.66
C GLY A 52 -12.15 -6.18 -19.68
N LEU A 53 -12.18 -6.90 -20.80
CA LEU A 53 -11.53 -8.19 -21.04
C LEU A 53 -10.43 -8.09 -22.11
N ARG A 54 -9.91 -6.87 -22.34
CA ARG A 54 -8.82 -6.53 -23.28
C ARG A 54 -9.23 -6.49 -24.75
N HIS A 55 -10.52 -6.44 -25.06
CA HIS A 55 -10.99 -6.17 -26.41
C HIS A 55 -11.76 -4.85 -26.47
N PHE A 56 -11.90 -4.33 -27.69
CA PHE A 56 -12.62 -3.11 -28.00
C PHE A 56 -13.71 -3.37 -29.02
N LYS A 57 -14.88 -2.80 -28.77
CA LYS A 57 -15.98 -2.70 -29.72
C LYS A 57 -15.92 -1.35 -30.40
N ILE A 58 -15.81 -1.34 -31.73
CA ILE A 58 -15.90 -0.11 -32.51
C ILE A 58 -17.36 0.36 -32.52
N SER A 59 -17.57 1.61 -32.15
CA SER A 59 -18.84 2.32 -32.28
C SER A 59 -18.69 3.48 -33.27
N PRO A 60 -19.72 3.80 -34.09
CA PRO A 60 -19.69 5.01 -34.88
C PRO A 60 -19.43 6.23 -33.99
N PRO A 61 -18.75 7.27 -34.51
CA PRO A 61 -18.50 8.49 -33.77
C PRO A 61 -19.82 9.23 -33.49
N PRO A 62 -19.82 10.19 -32.56
CA PRO A 62 -20.88 11.18 -32.41
C PRO A 62 -21.40 11.74 -33.75
N PRO A 63 -22.71 12.02 -33.86
CA PRO A 63 -23.37 12.33 -35.12
C PRO A 63 -23.15 13.78 -35.59
N VAL A 64 -21.91 14.28 -35.66
CA VAL A 64 -21.64 15.65 -36.13
C VAL A 64 -20.20 15.80 -36.67
N GLU A 65 -19.92 16.89 -37.38
CA GLU A 65 -18.72 17.14 -38.20
C GLU A 65 -17.35 17.11 -37.47
N MET A 66 -16.90 15.92 -37.08
CA MET A 66 -15.56 15.66 -36.51
C MET A 66 -14.47 15.43 -37.57
N ARG A 67 -14.73 15.81 -38.82
CA ARG A 67 -13.76 15.68 -39.91
C ARG A 67 -12.61 16.65 -39.75
N ASP A 68 -11.46 16.24 -40.30
CA ASP A 68 -10.22 17.00 -40.29
C ASP A 68 -9.70 17.27 -38.87
N ALA A 69 -9.86 16.29 -37.98
CA ALA A 69 -9.32 16.35 -36.63
C ALA A 69 -7.79 16.36 -36.63
N LEU A 70 -7.19 17.11 -35.71
CA LEU A 70 -5.74 17.28 -35.57
C LEU A 70 -5.27 16.91 -34.16
N ALA A 71 -6.10 17.17 -33.14
CA ALA A 71 -5.87 16.78 -31.76
C ALA A 71 -7.23 16.57 -31.08
N ALA A 72 -7.28 15.74 -30.04
CA ALA A 72 -8.50 15.50 -29.27
C ALA A 72 -8.17 15.17 -27.82
N GLN A 73 -9.07 15.51 -26.90
CA GLN A 73 -8.97 15.19 -25.48
C GLN A 73 -10.36 14.97 -24.89
N PHE A 74 -10.48 14.00 -23.98
CA PHE A 74 -11.67 13.85 -23.14
C PHE A 74 -11.52 14.70 -21.87
N LEU A 75 -12.57 15.41 -21.48
CA LEU A 75 -12.63 16.27 -20.29
C LEU A 75 -14.10 16.46 -19.87
N ASP A 76 -14.36 16.82 -18.62
CA ASP A 76 -15.72 17.16 -18.14
C ASP A 76 -15.88 18.69 -18.21
N TYR A 77 -16.41 19.23 -19.33
CA TYR A 77 -16.33 20.68 -19.57
C TYR A 77 -17.33 21.47 -18.72
N ASP A 78 -18.41 20.83 -18.28
CA ASP A 78 -19.44 21.49 -17.48
C ASP A 78 -19.69 20.85 -16.12
N ASN A 79 -18.74 20.06 -15.63
CA ASN A 79 -18.77 19.43 -14.31
C ASN A 79 -20.05 18.60 -14.05
N ASP A 80 -20.62 17.99 -15.09
CA ASP A 80 -21.81 17.11 -14.95
C ASP A 80 -21.46 15.67 -14.56
N GLY A 81 -20.16 15.34 -14.57
CA GLY A 81 -19.62 14.05 -14.22
C GLY A 81 -19.49 13.10 -15.41
N LEU A 82 -19.78 13.52 -16.64
CA LEU A 82 -19.55 12.77 -17.87
C LEU A 82 -18.34 13.34 -18.62
N LEU A 83 -17.56 12.46 -19.27
CA LEU A 83 -16.46 12.94 -20.11
C LEU A 83 -16.99 13.34 -21.49
N ASP A 84 -16.79 14.61 -21.81
CA ASP A 84 -17.04 15.27 -23.08
C ASP A 84 -15.82 15.18 -24.00
N LEU A 85 -16.03 15.45 -25.29
CA LEU A 85 -14.97 15.37 -26.30
C LEU A 85 -14.66 16.74 -26.88
N LEU A 86 -13.44 17.21 -26.64
CA LEU A 86 -12.86 18.37 -27.30
C LEU A 86 -12.02 17.93 -28.50
N VAL A 87 -12.26 18.53 -29.66
CA VAL A 87 -11.53 18.25 -30.90
C VAL A 87 -10.98 19.55 -31.49
N VAL A 88 -9.68 19.58 -31.77
CA VAL A 88 -9.08 20.59 -32.63
C VAL A 88 -9.20 20.11 -34.07
N THR A 89 -9.93 20.86 -34.90
CA THR A 89 -10.06 20.58 -36.34
C THR A 89 -9.37 21.65 -37.17
N THR A 90 -9.18 21.42 -38.46
CA THR A 90 -8.73 22.47 -39.39
C THR A 90 -9.67 23.68 -39.42
N ARG A 91 -10.93 23.52 -39.00
CA ARG A 91 -11.94 24.58 -39.02
C ARG A 91 -12.08 25.32 -37.68
N GLY A 92 -11.44 24.84 -36.62
CA GLY A 92 -11.58 25.39 -35.27
C GLY A 92 -11.73 24.33 -34.19
N LEU A 93 -11.91 24.80 -32.96
CA LEU A 93 -12.28 23.96 -31.81
C LEU A 93 -13.73 23.50 -31.95
N ARG A 94 -13.95 22.24 -31.60
CA ARG A 94 -15.28 21.63 -31.53
C ARG A 94 -15.45 20.97 -30.16
N MET A 95 -16.56 21.27 -29.50
CA MET A 95 -16.91 20.68 -28.21
C MET A 95 -18.15 19.82 -28.37
N PHE A 96 -18.06 18.57 -27.93
CA PHE A 96 -19.16 17.62 -27.98
C PHE A 96 -19.49 17.14 -26.58
N ARG A 97 -20.65 17.59 -26.08
CA ARG A 97 -21.15 17.21 -24.76
C ARG A 97 -21.65 15.77 -24.77
N ASN A 98 -21.20 14.96 -23.83
CA ASN A 98 -21.70 13.61 -23.59
C ASN A 98 -23.01 13.66 -22.79
N LEU A 99 -24.05 13.01 -23.32
CA LEU A 99 -25.37 12.89 -22.69
C LEU A 99 -25.61 11.47 -22.14
N GLY A 100 -24.55 10.66 -22.02
CA GLY A 100 -24.55 9.26 -21.59
C GLY A 100 -24.79 8.27 -22.75
N SER A 101 -25.83 8.49 -23.56
CA SER A 101 -26.14 7.62 -24.71
C SER A 101 -25.78 8.20 -26.07
N SER A 102 -25.42 9.49 -26.11
CA SER A 102 -25.17 10.24 -27.34
C SER A 102 -24.34 11.48 -27.03
N PHE A 103 -23.85 12.13 -28.08
CA PHE A 103 -23.13 13.38 -27.97
C PHE A 103 -23.86 14.52 -28.68
N GLN A 104 -23.77 15.73 -28.12
CA GLN A 104 -24.34 16.95 -28.66
C GLN A 104 -23.24 17.94 -29.02
N ASP A 105 -23.25 18.49 -30.24
CA ASP A 105 -22.35 19.60 -30.59
C ASP A 105 -22.78 20.87 -29.85
N VAL A 106 -21.94 21.28 -28.90
CA VAL A 106 -22.11 22.49 -28.08
C VAL A 106 -21.03 23.53 -28.42
N SER A 107 -20.36 23.43 -29.57
CA SER A 107 -19.24 24.28 -29.94
C SER A 107 -19.59 25.77 -29.90
N SER A 108 -20.80 26.15 -30.33
CA SER A 108 -21.26 27.55 -30.27
C SER A 108 -21.55 28.05 -28.85
N GLN A 109 -21.85 27.15 -27.91
CA GLN A 109 -22.08 27.47 -26.51
C GLN A 109 -20.76 27.52 -25.74
N ALA A 110 -19.86 26.58 -26.01
CA ALA A 110 -18.53 26.49 -25.40
C ALA A 110 -17.60 27.61 -25.92
N PHE A 111 -17.75 28.02 -27.19
CA PHE A 111 -16.93 29.06 -27.82
C PHE A 111 -17.84 30.14 -28.45
N PRO A 112 -18.59 30.91 -27.64
CA PRO A 112 -19.59 31.87 -28.14
C PRO A 112 -18.97 33.08 -28.82
N HIS A 113 -17.71 33.39 -28.50
CA HIS A 113 -16.93 34.43 -29.15
C HIS A 113 -16.09 33.81 -30.26
N ALA A 114 -16.12 34.43 -31.45
CA ALA A 114 -15.21 34.02 -32.51
C ALA A 114 -13.77 34.08 -31.99
N LEU A 115 -13.08 32.95 -32.06
CA LEU A 115 -11.67 32.83 -31.67
C LEU A 115 -10.84 33.00 -32.95
N PRO A 116 -10.41 34.24 -33.30
CA PRO A 116 -9.66 34.47 -34.53
C PRO A 116 -8.38 33.63 -34.52
N ASN A 117 -7.97 33.12 -35.68
CA ASN A 117 -6.77 32.28 -35.83
C ASN A 117 -6.84 30.91 -35.12
N LEU A 118 -8.03 30.33 -34.90
CA LEU A 118 -8.18 28.89 -34.62
C LEU A 118 -8.63 28.08 -35.84
N THR A 119 -8.87 28.72 -36.97
CA THR A 119 -9.05 28.07 -38.27
C THR A 119 -7.68 27.91 -38.94
N TYR A 120 -7.29 26.69 -39.26
CA TYR A 120 -6.03 26.36 -39.92
C TYR A 120 -6.22 26.46 -41.44
N ASP A 121 -5.81 27.59 -42.03
CA ASP A 121 -5.82 27.78 -43.49
C ASP A 121 -4.63 27.07 -44.14
N TYR A 122 -4.91 25.96 -44.80
CA TYR A 122 -3.93 25.10 -45.46
C TYR A 122 -3.08 25.81 -46.53
N GLN A 123 -3.57 26.90 -47.12
CA GLN A 123 -2.83 27.63 -48.16
C GLN A 123 -1.86 28.67 -47.59
N ARG A 124 -1.99 29.06 -46.32
CA ARG A 124 -1.21 30.14 -45.70
C ARG A 124 -0.35 29.69 -44.52
N THR A 125 -0.66 28.55 -43.90
CA THR A 125 -0.03 28.14 -42.63
C THR A 125 0.86 26.91 -42.81
N VAL A 126 2.15 27.04 -42.45
CA VAL A 126 3.21 26.05 -42.73
C VAL A 126 3.21 24.84 -41.75
N SER A 127 2.16 24.62 -40.96
CA SER A 127 2.16 23.57 -39.90
C SER A 127 0.79 22.97 -39.65
N ARG A 128 0.70 21.64 -39.78
CA ARG A 128 -0.41 20.80 -39.27
C ARG A 128 -0.33 20.55 -37.75
N HIS A 129 0.51 21.29 -37.04
CA HIS A 129 0.75 21.08 -35.62
C HIS A 129 -0.40 21.70 -34.80
N ALA A 130 -1.29 20.83 -34.31
CA ALA A 130 -2.19 21.16 -33.21
C ALA A 130 -1.51 20.75 -31.89
N ALA A 131 -1.70 21.57 -30.87
CA ALA A 131 -1.36 21.23 -29.50
C ALA A 131 -2.53 21.67 -28.62
N LEU A 132 -2.94 20.79 -27.74
CA LEU A 132 -4.05 20.95 -26.81
C LEU A 132 -3.63 20.30 -25.48
N VAL A 133 -3.81 21.04 -24.39
CA VAL A 133 -3.76 20.54 -23.02
C VAL A 133 -4.92 21.18 -22.26
N SER A 134 -5.54 20.44 -21.35
CA SER A 134 -6.56 20.94 -20.44
C SER A 134 -6.09 20.85 -18.98
N GLY A 135 -6.67 21.68 -18.11
CA GLY A 135 -6.47 21.64 -16.65
C GLY A 135 -7.10 22.84 -15.94
N ASP A 136 -7.26 22.76 -14.62
CA ASP A 136 -7.79 23.85 -13.79
C ASP A 136 -6.66 24.86 -13.51
N LEU A 137 -6.51 25.87 -14.38
CA LEU A 137 -5.33 26.73 -14.39
C LEU A 137 -5.42 27.88 -13.39
N ASP A 138 -6.63 28.31 -13.04
CA ASP A 138 -6.86 29.37 -12.06
C ASP A 138 -7.37 28.86 -10.69
N GLY A 139 -7.61 27.56 -10.56
CA GLY A 139 -7.90 26.89 -9.29
C GLY A 139 -9.35 27.05 -8.85
N ASP A 140 -10.28 27.26 -9.78
CA ASP A 140 -11.68 27.54 -9.49
C ASP A 140 -12.58 26.29 -9.53
N GLY A 141 -12.03 25.14 -9.94
CA GLY A 141 -12.72 23.85 -9.95
C GLY A 141 -13.39 23.49 -11.27
N ASP A 142 -13.15 24.23 -12.36
CA ASP A 142 -13.46 23.80 -13.72
C ASP A 142 -12.22 23.75 -14.63
N VAL A 143 -12.40 23.16 -15.82
CA VAL A 143 -11.30 22.83 -16.72
C VAL A 143 -11.07 23.92 -17.77
N ASP A 144 -9.85 24.46 -17.80
CA ASP A 144 -9.38 25.42 -18.79
C ASP A 144 -8.59 24.73 -19.91
N LEU A 145 -8.31 25.48 -20.98
CA LEU A 145 -7.62 24.98 -22.15
C LEU A 145 -6.39 25.82 -22.48
N ILE A 146 -5.29 25.14 -22.81
CA ILE A 146 -4.14 25.72 -23.51
C ILE A 146 -4.12 25.15 -24.92
N VAL A 147 -4.26 26.03 -25.92
CA VAL A 147 -4.28 25.64 -27.33
C VAL A 147 -3.26 26.43 -28.14
N ARG A 148 -2.65 25.77 -29.12
CA ARG A 148 -1.82 26.42 -30.13
C ARG A 148 -2.71 26.99 -31.23
N GLY A 149 -2.67 28.30 -31.44
CA GLY A 149 -3.32 28.95 -32.56
C GLY A 149 -2.77 28.50 -33.92
N ALA A 150 -3.50 28.79 -34.99
CA ALA A 150 -3.14 28.40 -36.35
C ALA A 150 -1.73 28.88 -36.70
N ASN A 151 -1.38 30.13 -36.37
CA ASN A 151 -0.07 30.72 -36.68
C ASN A 151 1.01 30.35 -35.64
N GLY A 152 0.68 29.54 -34.64
CA GLY A 152 1.59 29.08 -33.60
C GLY A 152 1.62 29.91 -32.34
N GLU A 153 0.74 30.89 -32.22
CA GLU A 153 0.57 31.65 -30.98
C GLU A 153 -0.02 30.78 -29.86
N LEU A 154 0.35 31.11 -28.62
CA LEU A 154 -0.25 30.52 -27.42
C LEU A 154 -1.64 31.14 -27.18
N ARG A 155 -2.63 30.30 -26.85
CA ARG A 155 -3.94 30.73 -26.36
C ARG A 155 -4.27 29.96 -25.09
N ILE A 156 -4.67 30.70 -24.07
CA ILE A 156 -5.22 30.17 -22.82
C ILE A 156 -6.69 30.57 -22.81
N LEU A 157 -7.58 29.59 -22.71
CA LEU A 157 -9.02 29.78 -22.72
C LEU A 157 -9.54 29.34 -21.36
N ARG A 158 -10.03 30.30 -20.57
CA ARG A 158 -10.65 30.01 -19.28
C ARG A 158 -12.11 29.57 -19.47
N ASN A 159 -12.57 28.60 -18.69
CA ASN A 159 -13.93 28.10 -18.74
C ASN A 159 -14.86 28.80 -17.74
N ASP A 160 -15.21 30.07 -17.99
CA ASP A 160 -16.12 30.84 -17.11
C ASP A 160 -17.56 30.26 -16.95
N GLY A 161 -17.89 29.15 -17.64
CA GLY A 161 -19.18 28.49 -17.58
C GLY A 161 -19.16 27.09 -16.95
N GLY A 162 -17.99 26.54 -16.62
CA GLY A 162 -17.84 25.17 -16.14
C GLY A 162 -18.44 24.96 -14.75
N ASN A 163 -18.26 25.95 -13.89
CA ASN A 163 -18.84 26.03 -12.53
C ASN A 163 -20.37 26.27 -12.47
N ARG A 164 -21.11 26.03 -13.56
CA ARG A 164 -22.59 25.98 -13.53
C ARG A 164 -23.11 24.74 -12.80
N ASN A 165 -22.29 23.69 -12.74
CA ASN A 165 -22.48 22.53 -11.89
C ASN A 165 -21.42 22.53 -10.79
N HIS A 166 -21.63 21.67 -9.80
CA HIS A 166 -20.72 21.53 -8.67
C HIS A 166 -19.57 20.59 -9.03
N SER A 167 -18.45 20.73 -8.35
CA SER A 167 -17.27 19.86 -8.54
C SER A 167 -16.53 19.64 -7.23
N ILE A 168 -15.69 18.60 -7.20
CA ILE A 168 -14.77 18.35 -6.09
C ILE A 168 -13.37 18.07 -6.61
N LYS A 169 -12.38 18.82 -6.10
CA LYS A 169 -10.95 18.54 -6.24
C LYS A 169 -10.48 17.71 -5.06
N ILE A 170 -9.65 16.70 -5.35
CA ILE A 170 -9.04 15.83 -4.33
C ILE A 170 -7.53 15.98 -4.37
N ASP A 171 -6.96 16.54 -3.30
CA ASP A 171 -5.53 16.68 -3.09
C ASP A 171 -5.01 15.53 -2.23
N LEU A 172 -4.16 14.66 -2.80
CA LEU A 172 -3.64 13.46 -2.14
C LEU A 172 -2.24 13.68 -1.56
N HIS A 173 -2.03 13.23 -0.32
CA HIS A 173 -0.72 13.25 0.34
C HIS A 173 -0.30 11.85 0.81
N GLY A 174 0.62 11.23 0.07
CA GLY A 174 1.17 9.92 0.43
C GLY A 174 2.06 9.97 1.67
N ARG A 175 1.92 8.95 2.54
CA ARG A 175 2.78 8.71 3.70
C ARG A 175 3.68 7.50 3.46
N VAL A 176 3.03 6.35 3.29
CA VAL A 176 3.59 5.03 3.00
C VAL A 176 3.85 4.90 1.49
N SER A 177 2.89 5.32 0.68
CA SER A 177 3.03 5.48 -0.76
C SER A 177 3.92 6.68 -1.12
N ASN A 178 4.26 6.82 -2.40
CA ASN A 178 5.01 7.98 -2.88
C ASN A 178 4.27 9.29 -2.53
N LYS A 179 5.03 10.36 -2.21
CA LYS A 179 4.47 11.59 -1.60
C LYS A 179 3.41 12.28 -2.45
N SER A 180 3.54 12.18 -3.77
CA SER A 180 2.59 12.75 -4.73
C SER A 180 1.44 11.81 -5.07
N ALA A 181 1.31 10.67 -4.38
CA ALA A 181 0.27 9.67 -4.57
C ALA A 181 0.15 9.14 -6.01
N VAL A 182 1.22 9.19 -6.81
CA VAL A 182 1.25 8.75 -8.20
C VAL A 182 0.80 7.30 -8.32
N GLU A 183 -0.10 7.01 -9.27
CA GLU A 183 -0.81 5.73 -9.49
C GLU A 183 -1.93 5.39 -8.49
N ALA A 184 -2.26 6.30 -7.57
CA ALA A 184 -3.47 6.17 -6.75
C ALA A 184 -4.71 6.14 -7.64
N LYS A 185 -5.70 5.31 -7.26
CA LYS A 185 -7.00 5.21 -7.94
C LYS A 185 -8.07 5.75 -7.02
N ILE A 186 -8.87 6.66 -7.55
CA ILE A 186 -9.86 7.41 -6.79
C ILE A 186 -11.22 7.14 -7.40
N GLU A 187 -12.12 6.61 -6.59
CA GLU A 187 -13.52 6.39 -6.94
C GLU A 187 -14.38 7.37 -6.14
N MET A 188 -15.19 8.17 -6.84
CA MET A 188 -16.14 9.11 -6.23
C MET A 188 -17.56 8.63 -6.49
N ARG A 189 -18.41 8.66 -5.45
CA ARG A 189 -19.86 8.44 -5.56
C ARG A 189 -20.66 9.63 -5.06
N ALA A 190 -21.69 10.00 -5.82
CA ALA A 190 -22.68 10.99 -5.44
C ALA A 190 -24.08 10.57 -5.98
N GLY A 191 -24.92 10.02 -5.12
CA GLY A 191 -26.15 9.34 -5.50
C GLY A 191 -25.89 8.22 -6.52
N SER A 192 -26.51 8.33 -7.70
CA SER A 192 -26.29 7.39 -8.81
C SER A 192 -25.02 7.67 -9.64
N LEU A 193 -24.35 8.80 -9.43
CA LEU A 193 -23.13 9.15 -10.17
C LEU A 193 -21.95 8.40 -9.56
N TRP A 194 -21.22 7.70 -10.42
CA TRP A 194 -19.95 7.07 -10.10
C TRP A 194 -18.90 7.53 -11.10
N GLN A 195 -17.70 7.80 -10.59
CA GLN A 195 -16.57 8.22 -11.41
C GLN A 195 -15.28 7.63 -10.85
N LYS A 196 -14.32 7.40 -11.73
CA LYS A 196 -12.99 6.94 -11.38
C LYS A 196 -11.94 7.78 -12.11
N LEU A 197 -10.97 8.28 -11.36
CA LEU A 197 -9.77 8.92 -11.89
C LEU A 197 -8.54 8.27 -11.26
N GLU A 198 -7.41 8.32 -11.96
CA GLU A 198 -6.12 7.85 -11.45
C GLU A 198 -5.09 8.98 -11.56
N THR A 199 -4.14 9.03 -10.63
CA THR A 199 -3.00 9.94 -10.74
C THR A 199 -1.94 9.31 -11.65
N TYR A 200 -1.34 10.10 -12.53
CA TYR A 200 -0.37 9.59 -13.52
C TYR A 200 1.02 10.19 -13.34
N SER A 201 2.07 9.41 -13.66
CA SER A 201 3.48 9.85 -13.65
C SER A 201 3.96 10.38 -15.01
N ALA A 202 3.06 10.77 -15.91
CA ALA A 202 3.44 11.18 -17.27
C ALA A 202 3.82 12.67 -17.30
N SER A 203 4.88 13.00 -18.06
CA SER A 203 5.28 14.39 -18.34
C SER A 203 5.44 14.59 -19.86
N PRO A 204 4.56 15.39 -20.50
CA PRO A 204 3.36 16.01 -19.92
C PRO A 204 2.31 14.95 -19.54
N ALA A 205 1.45 15.27 -18.58
CA ALA A 205 0.32 14.40 -18.24
C ALA A 205 -0.63 14.30 -19.45
N PRO A 206 -1.17 13.11 -19.77
CA PRO A 206 -2.07 12.91 -20.92
C PRO A 206 -3.43 13.61 -20.75
N ALA A 207 -3.75 14.04 -19.52
CA ALA A 207 -4.94 14.75 -19.08
C ALA A 207 -4.53 15.70 -17.93
N PRO A 208 -5.40 16.60 -17.44
CA PRO A 208 -5.12 17.38 -16.24
C PRO A 208 -4.60 16.45 -15.13
N ALA A 209 -3.54 16.84 -14.44
CA ALA A 209 -3.06 16.09 -13.27
C ALA A 209 -4.01 16.25 -12.07
N ASP A 210 -4.92 17.22 -12.13
CA ASP A 210 -5.90 17.49 -11.09
C ASP A 210 -6.97 16.38 -11.02
N LEU A 211 -7.26 15.93 -9.81
CA LEU A 211 -8.33 14.99 -9.53
C LEU A 211 -9.64 15.75 -9.29
N ILE A 212 -10.21 16.31 -10.36
CA ILE A 212 -11.48 17.03 -10.32
C ILE A 212 -12.60 16.13 -10.82
N PHE A 213 -13.64 16.01 -10.00
CA PHE A 213 -14.84 15.25 -10.32
C PHE A 213 -16.04 16.20 -10.43
N GLY A 214 -16.70 16.23 -11.58
CA GLY A 214 -17.99 16.92 -11.72
C GLY A 214 -19.09 16.24 -10.91
N LEU A 215 -19.92 16.99 -10.21
CA LEU A 215 -21.01 16.48 -9.35
C LEU A 215 -22.39 16.72 -9.99
N GLY A 216 -22.45 17.47 -11.08
CA GLY A 216 -23.70 17.97 -11.64
C GLY A 216 -24.39 18.90 -10.65
N LYS A 217 -25.67 18.63 -10.36
CA LYS A 217 -26.47 19.42 -9.40
C LYS A 217 -26.40 18.92 -7.95
N ARG A 218 -25.50 17.98 -7.65
CA ARG A 218 -25.40 17.38 -6.31
C ARG A 218 -24.53 18.26 -5.43
N ASP A 219 -24.96 18.53 -4.20
CA ASP A 219 -24.25 19.44 -3.31
C ASP A 219 -22.87 18.91 -2.87
N LYS A 220 -22.74 17.59 -2.72
CA LYS A 220 -21.50 16.93 -2.31
C LYS A 220 -21.48 15.45 -2.71
N PRO A 221 -20.31 14.80 -2.72
CA PRO A 221 -20.21 13.34 -2.76
C PRO A 221 -20.78 12.67 -1.51
N ASP A 222 -21.17 11.39 -1.65
CA ASP A 222 -21.49 10.48 -0.55
C ASP A 222 -20.21 9.80 -0.02
N ALA A 223 -19.29 9.47 -0.93
CA ALA A 223 -18.03 8.81 -0.59
C ALA A 223 -16.94 9.09 -1.63
N VAL A 224 -15.72 9.27 -1.16
CA VAL A 224 -14.49 9.26 -1.97
C VAL A 224 -13.63 8.11 -1.46
N ARG A 225 -13.37 7.11 -2.31
CA ARG A 225 -12.53 5.96 -1.99
C ARG A 225 -11.20 6.08 -2.74
N VAL A 226 -10.10 6.02 -2.00
CA VAL A 226 -8.73 6.03 -2.51
C VAL A 226 -8.12 4.65 -2.31
N LEU A 227 -7.69 4.03 -3.42
CA LEU A 227 -6.75 2.92 -3.40
C LEU A 227 -5.35 3.51 -3.62
N TRP A 228 -4.58 3.56 -2.54
CA TRP A 228 -3.21 4.06 -2.55
C TRP A 228 -2.26 3.07 -3.24
N PRO A 229 -1.16 3.55 -3.87
CA PRO A 229 -0.19 2.68 -4.55
C PRO A 229 0.39 1.56 -3.69
N ALA A 230 0.47 1.76 -2.37
CA ALA A 230 0.94 0.75 -1.45
C ALA A 230 -0.11 -0.32 -1.07
N GLY A 231 -1.29 -0.30 -1.69
CA GLY A 231 -2.41 -1.24 -1.45
C GLY A 231 -3.38 -0.80 -0.35
N ILE A 232 -3.14 0.34 0.29
CA ILE A 232 -4.03 0.85 1.34
C ILE A 232 -5.34 1.32 0.72
N VAL A 233 -6.47 0.82 1.21
CA VAL A 233 -7.80 1.32 0.87
C VAL A 233 -8.26 2.29 1.97
N GLN A 234 -8.61 3.50 1.56
CA GLN A 234 -9.11 4.56 2.43
C GLN A 234 -10.39 5.13 1.84
N ALA A 235 -11.35 5.50 2.68
CA ALA A 235 -12.60 6.11 2.25
C ALA A 235 -12.92 7.31 3.13
N GLU A 236 -13.24 8.42 2.50
CA GLU A 236 -13.71 9.65 3.13
C GLU A 236 -15.21 9.81 2.88
N THR A 237 -15.96 10.10 3.94
CA THR A 237 -17.42 10.37 3.89
C THR A 237 -17.77 11.74 4.47
N GLU A 238 -16.79 12.41 5.08
CA GLU A 238 -16.92 13.75 5.62
C GLU A 238 -16.20 14.72 4.70
N PHE A 239 -16.89 15.79 4.31
CA PHE A 239 -16.42 16.73 3.31
C PHE A 239 -16.43 18.16 3.85
N PRO A 240 -15.46 19.02 3.45
CA PRO A 240 -15.48 20.44 3.77
C PRO A 240 -16.74 21.15 3.27
N ALA A 241 -16.94 22.38 3.74
CA ALA A 241 -18.02 23.24 3.27
C ALA A 241 -17.87 23.55 1.77
N VAL A 242 -18.99 23.58 1.05
CA VAL A 242 -19.08 23.91 -0.37
C VAL A 242 -18.83 25.41 -0.57
N ALA A 243 -17.94 25.77 -1.50
CA ALA A 243 -17.72 27.16 -1.90
C ALA A 243 -18.94 27.74 -2.63
N GLN A 244 -19.00 29.07 -2.77
CA GLN A 244 -20.15 29.74 -3.40
C GLN A 244 -20.41 29.33 -4.86
N ASN A 245 -19.38 28.87 -5.56
CA ASN A 245 -19.46 28.35 -6.92
C ASN A 245 -19.77 26.84 -6.99
N GLY A 246 -20.07 26.18 -5.88
CA GLY A 246 -20.33 24.73 -5.87
C GLY A 246 -19.08 23.86 -5.85
N PHE A 247 -17.89 24.46 -5.67
CA PHE A 247 -16.62 23.75 -5.63
C PHE A 247 -16.26 23.27 -4.22
N ILE A 248 -15.69 22.07 -4.11
CA ILE A 248 -15.15 21.49 -2.87
C ILE A 248 -13.67 21.14 -3.10
N SER A 249 -12.78 21.54 -2.17
CA SER A 249 -11.40 21.04 -2.12
C SER A 249 -11.24 20.11 -0.93
N LEU A 250 -10.97 18.83 -1.20
CA LEU A 250 -10.76 17.78 -0.21
C LEU A 250 -9.28 17.40 -0.14
N ASN A 251 -8.67 17.57 1.03
CA ASN A 251 -7.32 17.10 1.29
C ASN A 251 -7.37 15.72 1.95
N VAL A 252 -6.75 14.71 1.33
CA VAL A 252 -6.69 13.34 1.84
C VAL A 252 -5.24 12.96 2.10
N THR A 253 -4.91 12.78 3.38
CA THR A 253 -3.61 12.22 3.77
C THR A 253 -3.74 10.72 3.93
N GLU A 254 -2.83 9.97 3.33
CA GLU A 254 -2.77 8.51 3.46
C GLU A 254 -2.65 8.13 4.93
N LEU A 255 -3.52 7.23 5.37
CA LEU A 255 -3.41 6.60 6.66
C LEU A 255 -2.31 5.55 6.64
N ASP A 256 -1.43 5.58 7.64
CA ASP A 256 -0.42 4.54 7.82
C ASP A 256 -1.09 3.29 8.39
N ARG A 257 -1.74 2.55 7.49
CA ARG A 257 -2.47 1.31 7.77
C ARG A 257 -1.80 0.09 7.15
N LYS A 258 -0.69 0.25 6.44
CA LYS A 258 -0.02 -0.89 5.81
C LYS A 258 0.49 -1.82 6.93
N PRO A 259 -0.08 -3.03 7.04
CA PRO A 259 0.32 -3.98 8.07
C PRO A 259 1.66 -4.66 7.67
N SER A 260 2.01 -5.73 8.38
CA SER A 260 3.19 -6.56 8.04
C SER A 260 3.07 -7.11 6.60
N SER A 261 4.19 -7.35 5.93
CA SER A 261 4.19 -8.22 4.73
C SER A 261 4.02 -9.69 5.09
N CYS A 262 4.26 -10.06 6.35
CA CYS A 262 4.11 -11.45 6.77
C CYS A 262 2.62 -11.82 6.88
N PRO A 263 2.20 -12.99 6.38
CA PRO A 263 0.86 -13.51 6.57
C PRO A 263 0.46 -13.63 8.05
N TYR A 264 -0.81 -13.35 8.35
CA TYR A 264 -1.35 -13.43 9.70
C TYR A 264 -2.01 -14.77 9.97
N LEU A 265 -1.68 -15.38 11.11
CA LEU A 265 -2.34 -16.59 11.60
C LEU A 265 -3.37 -16.21 12.67
N TYR A 266 -4.64 -16.56 12.42
CA TYR A 266 -5.72 -16.44 13.37
C TYR A 266 -6.17 -17.82 13.85
N ALA A 267 -6.49 -17.93 15.14
CA ALA A 267 -6.97 -19.15 15.77
C ALA A 267 -8.33 -18.93 16.44
N TRP A 268 -9.22 -19.92 16.37
CA TRP A 268 -10.47 -19.90 17.12
C TRP A 268 -10.22 -20.20 18.59
N ASN A 269 -10.45 -19.23 19.47
CA ASN A 269 -10.20 -19.33 20.91
C ASN A 269 -11.40 -19.89 21.72
N GLY A 270 -12.52 -20.22 21.05
CA GLY A 270 -13.76 -20.66 21.69
C GLY A 270 -14.93 -19.69 21.52
N GLU A 271 -14.66 -18.40 21.31
CA GLU A 271 -15.64 -17.33 21.18
C GLU A 271 -15.49 -16.55 19.87
N ASP A 272 -14.24 -16.23 19.50
CA ASP A 272 -13.88 -15.43 18.34
C ASP A 272 -12.55 -15.87 17.72
N PHE A 273 -12.14 -15.20 16.64
CA PHE A 273 -10.83 -15.39 16.03
C PHE A 273 -9.82 -14.44 16.67
N GLU A 274 -8.85 -15.00 17.37
CA GLU A 274 -7.73 -14.26 17.95
C GLU A 274 -6.53 -14.30 17.00
N PHE A 275 -5.83 -13.17 16.87
CA PHE A 275 -4.52 -13.15 16.22
C PHE A 275 -3.52 -13.98 17.05
N ALA A 276 -2.97 -15.02 16.44
CA ALA A 276 -1.97 -15.87 17.09
C ALA A 276 -0.57 -15.26 16.94
N THR A 277 -0.15 -15.02 15.69
CA THR A 277 1.14 -14.42 15.30
C THR A 277 1.12 -14.18 13.79
N ASP A 278 2.07 -13.41 13.28
CA ASP A 278 2.50 -13.49 11.89
C ASP A 278 3.66 -14.47 11.73
N PHE A 279 3.84 -14.96 10.51
CA PHE A 279 4.79 -16.02 10.18
C PHE A 279 5.23 -15.91 8.71
N MET A 280 6.15 -16.76 8.27
CA MET A 280 6.80 -16.78 6.96
C MET A 280 7.74 -15.61 6.66
N GLY A 281 8.02 -14.72 7.62
CA GLY A 281 8.89 -13.57 7.36
C GLY A 281 10.32 -13.93 6.98
N ALA A 282 10.86 -15.04 7.51
CA ALA A 282 12.18 -15.55 7.11
C ALA A 282 12.14 -16.38 5.80
N GLY A 283 10.95 -16.62 5.25
CA GLY A 283 10.71 -17.47 4.09
C GLY A 283 10.67 -16.73 2.75
N GLU A 284 10.92 -15.42 2.72
CA GLU A 284 10.95 -14.61 1.49
C GLU A 284 11.86 -15.24 0.43
N MET A 285 11.36 -15.40 -0.79
CA MET A 285 12.11 -16.03 -1.89
C MET A 285 12.49 -15.02 -2.97
N GLY A 286 13.74 -15.07 -3.41
CA GLY A 286 14.19 -14.32 -4.59
C GLY A 286 14.51 -12.86 -4.30
N TYR A 287 14.74 -12.50 -3.04
CA TYR A 287 15.24 -11.19 -2.66
C TYR A 287 16.66 -11.02 -3.20
N LEU A 288 16.90 -9.99 -4.02
CA LEU A 288 18.21 -9.70 -4.60
C LEU A 288 19.08 -9.00 -3.56
N GLU A 289 20.07 -9.70 -3.02
CA GLU A 289 20.99 -9.13 -2.02
C GLU A 289 22.10 -8.30 -2.69
N GLN A 290 22.64 -8.80 -3.80
CA GLN A 290 23.67 -8.15 -4.61
C GLN A 290 23.50 -8.56 -6.09
N PRO A 291 24.10 -7.85 -7.05
CA PRO A 291 24.06 -8.25 -8.45
C PRO A 291 24.45 -9.73 -8.64
N GLY A 292 23.48 -10.55 -9.07
CA GLY A 292 23.67 -11.99 -9.28
C GLY A 292 23.59 -12.88 -8.03
N GLN A 293 23.36 -12.32 -6.83
CA GLN A 293 23.19 -13.06 -5.58
C GLN A 293 21.81 -12.80 -4.98
N TYR A 294 21.10 -13.88 -4.68
CA TYR A 294 19.77 -13.85 -4.07
C TYR A 294 19.82 -14.47 -2.68
N ASN A 295 18.91 -14.03 -1.83
CA ASN A 295 18.80 -14.51 -0.47
C ASN A 295 18.55 -16.02 -0.41
N LYS A 296 18.90 -16.61 0.74
CA LYS A 296 18.57 -18.00 1.04
C LYS A 296 17.34 -18.05 1.94
N PRO A 297 16.13 -18.35 1.42
CA PRO A 297 14.93 -18.43 2.24
C PRO A 297 15.08 -19.49 3.34
N ASN A 298 14.48 -19.25 4.50
CA ASN A 298 14.19 -20.29 5.47
C ASN A 298 12.83 -20.93 5.15
N PRO A 299 12.77 -22.12 4.53
CA PRO A 299 11.50 -22.72 4.10
C PRO A 299 10.72 -23.35 5.25
N ARG A 300 11.21 -23.29 6.48
CA ARG A 300 10.59 -23.93 7.65
C ARG A 300 10.53 -22.98 8.83
N GLU A 301 9.32 -22.72 9.27
CA GLU A 301 9.04 -21.95 10.46
C GLU A 301 8.07 -22.69 11.36
N TYR A 302 8.23 -22.51 12.66
CA TYR A 302 7.39 -23.10 13.68
C TYR A 302 6.93 -21.97 14.57
N VAL A 303 5.63 -21.80 14.69
CA VAL A 303 5.03 -20.80 15.57
C VAL A 303 4.27 -21.48 16.69
N ARG A 304 4.40 -20.96 17.91
CA ARG A 304 3.66 -21.45 19.07
C ARG A 304 2.22 -20.94 19.03
N ILE A 305 1.27 -21.87 19.14
CA ILE A 305 -0.13 -21.58 19.46
C ILE A 305 -0.37 -22.06 20.89
N ARG A 306 -0.84 -21.17 21.77
CA ARG A 306 -1.08 -21.51 23.18
C ARG A 306 -2.41 -22.26 23.35
N ASP A 307 -2.57 -22.91 24.49
CA ASP A 307 -3.78 -23.67 24.81
C ASP A 307 -5.01 -22.79 25.03
N ASP A 308 -4.83 -21.52 25.40
CA ASP A 308 -5.89 -20.50 25.46
C ASP A 308 -6.30 -19.98 24.06
N GLN A 309 -5.41 -20.01 23.06
CA GLN A 309 -5.66 -19.44 21.73
C GLN A 309 -6.37 -20.38 20.76
N LEU A 310 -6.30 -21.70 20.98
CA LEU A 310 -6.90 -22.68 20.09
C LEU A 310 -7.82 -23.65 20.84
N LYS A 311 -9.12 -23.51 20.62
CA LYS A 311 -10.14 -24.40 21.14
C LYS A 311 -10.82 -25.16 20.02
N GLU A 312 -11.32 -26.34 20.37
CA GLU A 312 -12.10 -27.16 19.46
C GLU A 312 -13.47 -26.52 19.19
N LYS A 313 -13.89 -26.54 17.93
CA LYS A 313 -15.20 -26.11 17.45
C LYS A 313 -15.80 -27.21 16.59
N ASN A 314 -16.84 -27.88 17.09
CA ASN A 314 -17.53 -28.96 16.37
C ASN A 314 -16.59 -30.10 15.92
N ASN A 315 -15.80 -30.68 16.82
CA ASN A 315 -14.83 -31.76 16.53
C ASN A 315 -13.72 -31.35 15.54
N ARG A 316 -13.43 -30.06 15.40
CA ARG A 316 -12.35 -29.54 14.54
C ARG A 316 -11.65 -28.35 15.18
N TYR A 317 -10.41 -28.13 14.79
CA TYR A 317 -9.68 -26.88 15.04
C TYR A 317 -9.80 -25.98 13.82
N GLU A 318 -10.06 -24.69 14.02
CA GLU A 318 -10.17 -23.71 12.94
C GLU A 318 -9.02 -22.69 13.06
N LEU A 319 -8.23 -22.60 12.00
CA LEU A 319 -7.11 -21.68 11.82
C LEU A 319 -7.32 -20.95 10.50
N ARG A 320 -7.05 -19.65 10.45
CA ARG A 320 -7.18 -18.84 9.23
C ARG A 320 -5.87 -18.13 8.97
N VAL A 321 -5.46 -18.12 7.70
CA VAL A 321 -4.31 -17.36 7.24
C VAL A 321 -4.81 -16.26 6.31
N THR A 322 -4.41 -15.02 6.57
CA THR A 322 -4.71 -13.88 5.71
C THR A 322 -3.41 -13.31 5.15
N ASN A 323 -3.50 -12.84 3.91
CA ASN A 323 -2.44 -12.08 3.28
C ASN A 323 -2.83 -10.61 3.31
N GLU A 324 -1.96 -9.79 3.88
CA GLU A 324 -2.29 -8.40 4.11
C GLU A 324 -1.82 -7.47 2.98
N LEU A 325 -0.94 -7.97 2.10
CA LEU A 325 -0.43 -7.24 0.94
C LEU A 325 -0.88 -7.88 -0.38
N GLU A 326 -0.83 -7.11 -1.46
CA GLU A 326 -0.97 -7.63 -2.83
C GLU A 326 0.29 -8.41 -3.25
N GLU A 327 0.45 -9.59 -2.67
CA GLU A 327 1.60 -10.47 -2.91
C GLU A 327 1.16 -11.93 -3.11
N ALA A 328 2.06 -12.73 -3.69
CA ALA A 328 1.84 -14.15 -3.87
C ALA A 328 2.43 -14.93 -2.69
N MET A 329 1.57 -15.58 -1.90
CA MET A 329 2.01 -16.52 -0.88
C MET A 329 2.25 -17.91 -1.49
N PHE A 330 3.44 -18.47 -1.27
CA PHE A 330 3.76 -19.84 -1.64
C PHE A 330 3.83 -20.71 -0.38
N VAL A 331 2.87 -21.62 -0.23
CA VAL A 331 2.79 -22.55 0.91
C VAL A 331 2.69 -23.96 0.38
N ASP A 332 3.70 -24.79 0.67
CA ASP A 332 3.70 -26.21 0.32
C ASP A 332 2.96 -27.04 1.38
N ARG A 333 3.16 -26.72 2.66
CA ARG A 333 2.61 -27.51 3.77
C ARG A 333 2.37 -26.68 5.02
N LEU A 334 1.15 -26.78 5.57
CA LEU A 334 0.84 -26.37 6.95
C LEU A 334 0.65 -27.61 7.82
N GLN A 335 1.17 -27.58 9.04
CA GLN A 335 1.05 -28.68 10.00
C GLN A 335 0.76 -28.13 11.39
N LEU A 336 -0.18 -28.78 12.10
CA LEU A 336 -0.39 -28.57 13.53
C LEU A 336 0.36 -29.66 14.30
N LEU A 337 1.37 -29.27 15.10
CA LEU A 337 2.14 -30.20 15.92
C LEU A 337 1.65 -30.14 17.37
N ALA A 338 1.01 -31.20 17.85
CA ALA A 338 0.66 -31.34 19.26
C ALA A 338 1.87 -31.87 20.06
N VAL A 339 2.29 -31.13 21.09
CA VAL A 339 3.41 -31.51 21.96
C VAL A 339 2.87 -31.92 23.34
N ALA A 340 2.95 -33.21 23.66
CA ALA A 340 2.64 -33.68 25.01
C ALA A 340 3.76 -33.32 25.99
N HIS A 341 3.43 -32.69 27.11
CA HIS A 341 4.38 -32.27 28.13
C HIS A 341 3.79 -32.39 29.55
N PRO A 342 4.63 -32.44 30.60
CA PRO A 342 4.13 -32.43 31.99
C PRO A 342 3.25 -31.21 32.28
N SER A 343 2.36 -31.32 33.26
CA SER A 343 1.60 -30.16 33.71
C SER A 343 2.56 -29.07 34.24
N ARG A 344 2.14 -27.80 34.07
CA ARG A 344 2.92 -26.61 34.47
C ARG A 344 4.27 -26.51 33.78
N THR A 345 4.37 -26.90 32.52
CA THR A 345 5.52 -26.57 31.66
C THR A 345 5.02 -25.85 30.42
N GLU A 346 5.87 -24.98 29.88
CA GLU A 346 5.63 -24.33 28.59
C GLU A 346 6.68 -24.79 27.58
N VAL A 347 6.30 -24.87 26.31
CA VAL A 347 7.16 -25.33 25.23
C VAL A 347 7.25 -24.22 24.19
N TYR A 348 8.46 -23.78 23.90
CA TYR A 348 8.74 -22.71 22.93
C TYR A 348 9.58 -23.28 21.78
N PRO A 349 9.25 -22.99 20.51
CA PRO A 349 10.19 -23.19 19.41
C PRO A 349 11.32 -22.16 19.49
N ASN A 350 12.41 -22.43 18.78
CA ASN A 350 13.51 -21.49 18.64
C ASN A 350 13.22 -20.47 17.52
N GLU A 351 12.18 -19.67 17.72
CA GLU A 351 11.62 -18.73 16.74
C GLU A 351 12.52 -17.51 16.50
N GLY A 352 12.19 -16.75 15.46
CA GLY A 352 12.86 -15.50 15.09
C GLY A 352 13.67 -15.57 13.79
N MET A 353 13.78 -14.42 13.15
CA MET A 353 14.59 -14.21 11.96
C MET A 353 16.06 -14.01 12.37
N SER A 354 16.96 -14.80 11.77
CA SER A 354 18.41 -14.69 11.93
C SER A 354 19.12 -15.22 10.68
N ASP A 355 20.37 -14.81 10.49
CA ASP A 355 21.24 -15.36 9.45
C ASP A 355 22.53 -15.95 10.07
N PRO A 356 22.77 -17.27 9.96
CA PRO A 356 21.93 -18.28 9.29
C PRO A 356 20.62 -18.57 10.06
N PRO A 357 19.64 -19.20 9.40
CA PRO A 357 18.39 -19.60 10.05
C PRO A 357 18.61 -20.51 11.26
N LYS A 358 17.81 -20.31 12.31
CA LYS A 358 17.87 -21.12 13.54
C LYS A 358 17.44 -22.58 13.26
N PRO A 359 18.15 -23.58 13.81
CA PRO A 359 17.71 -24.96 13.72
C PRO A 359 16.43 -25.19 14.54
N PHE A 360 15.58 -26.12 14.09
CA PHE A 360 14.42 -26.55 14.86
C PHE A 360 14.87 -27.11 16.21
N ARG A 361 14.41 -26.46 17.27
CA ARG A 361 14.69 -26.85 18.66
C ARG A 361 13.56 -26.39 19.54
N LEU A 362 13.14 -27.24 20.46
CA LEU A 362 12.15 -26.91 21.48
C LEU A 362 12.85 -26.59 22.81
N PHE A 363 12.37 -25.57 23.49
CA PHE A 363 12.74 -25.20 24.84
C PHE A 363 11.58 -25.48 25.78
N VAL A 364 11.78 -26.39 26.72
CA VAL A 364 10.79 -26.68 27.76
C VAL A 364 11.17 -25.90 29.00
N THR A 365 10.24 -25.09 29.48
CA THR A 365 10.44 -24.24 30.65
C THR A 365 9.39 -24.53 31.72
N ARG A 366 9.72 -24.18 32.97
CA ARG A 366 8.81 -24.26 34.11
C ARG A 366 9.14 -23.11 35.05
N ASN A 367 8.12 -22.48 35.63
CA ASN A 367 8.27 -21.38 36.58
C ASN A 367 9.09 -20.22 36.00
N ALA A 368 8.75 -19.76 34.79
CA ALA A 368 9.32 -18.53 34.25
C ALA A 368 9.08 -17.38 35.25
N ARG A 369 10.09 -16.54 35.43
CA ARG A 369 10.06 -15.40 36.37
C ARG A 369 10.66 -14.19 35.67
N PRO A 370 10.16 -12.97 35.94
CA PRO A 370 10.80 -11.77 35.47
C PRO A 370 12.21 -11.63 36.09
N PRO A 371 13.07 -10.79 35.50
CA PRO A 371 14.32 -10.40 36.16
C PRO A 371 14.02 -9.73 37.51
N LEU A 372 15.00 -9.70 38.41
CA LEU A 372 14.91 -9.04 39.71
C LEU A 372 14.85 -7.52 39.56
N THR A 373 15.58 -6.97 38.58
CA THR A 373 15.59 -5.55 38.21
C THR A 373 15.85 -5.43 36.71
N ALA A 374 15.34 -4.39 36.08
CA ALA A 374 15.62 -4.05 34.69
C ALA A 374 15.84 -2.55 34.57
N ILE A 375 17.07 -2.15 34.24
CA ILE A 375 17.45 -0.74 34.11
C ILE A 375 17.73 -0.44 32.64
N ASP A 376 17.12 0.60 32.09
CA ASP A 376 17.39 1.05 30.72
C ASP A 376 18.71 1.83 30.61
N ASP A 377 19.04 2.30 29.41
CA ASP A 377 20.22 3.12 29.12
C ASP A 377 20.14 4.55 29.68
N HIS A 378 18.95 5.00 30.10
CA HIS A 378 18.73 6.27 30.80
C HIS A 378 18.88 6.14 32.33
N GLY A 379 18.88 4.92 32.87
CA GLY A 379 18.94 4.64 34.30
C GLY A 379 17.57 4.47 34.99
N HIS A 380 16.48 4.39 34.23
CA HIS A 380 15.14 4.14 34.75
C HIS A 380 14.89 2.65 35.02
N ASP A 381 14.14 2.35 36.08
CA ASP A 381 13.64 1.00 36.32
C ASP A 381 12.41 0.72 35.44
N VAL A 382 12.59 -0.15 34.45
CA VAL A 382 11.57 -0.54 33.47
C VAL A 382 10.99 -1.93 33.73
N LEU A 383 11.22 -2.50 34.92
CA LEU A 383 10.76 -3.85 35.24
C LEU A 383 9.25 -4.04 35.05
N ASP A 384 8.44 -3.04 35.40
CA ASP A 384 6.98 -3.08 35.22
C ASP A 384 6.60 -3.24 33.73
N LEU A 385 7.35 -2.63 32.81
CA LEU A 385 7.11 -2.66 31.37
C LEU A 385 7.49 -3.98 30.71
N ILE A 386 8.35 -4.80 31.33
CA ILE A 386 8.85 -6.04 30.72
C ILE A 386 8.48 -7.30 31.51
N SER A 387 7.82 -7.15 32.65
CA SER A 387 7.47 -8.27 33.53
C SER A 387 6.21 -9.03 33.09
N ARG A 388 5.42 -8.45 32.18
CA ARG A 388 4.14 -8.99 31.70
C ARG A 388 4.04 -8.86 30.19
N MET A 389 3.21 -9.72 29.59
CA MET A 389 2.85 -9.64 28.18
C MET A 389 1.53 -8.86 28.03
N ASP A 390 1.56 -7.57 28.33
CA ASP A 390 0.38 -6.68 28.37
C ASP A 390 0.44 -5.55 27.31
N ARG A 391 1.28 -5.72 26.29
CA ARG A 391 1.53 -4.75 25.22
C ARG A 391 2.03 -3.39 25.71
N ARG A 392 2.72 -3.39 26.85
CA ARG A 392 3.59 -2.30 27.27
C ARG A 392 5.04 -2.73 27.05
N TRP A 393 5.88 -1.77 26.72
CA TRP A 393 7.30 -2.00 26.46
C TRP A 393 8.07 -0.68 26.64
N PRO A 394 9.38 -0.72 26.87
CA PRO A 394 10.24 0.45 26.74
C PRO A 394 10.26 0.93 25.27
N ASP A 395 9.83 2.16 25.01
CA ASP A 395 9.77 2.78 23.67
C ASP A 395 10.31 4.22 23.62
N ASP A 396 10.93 4.71 24.69
CA ASP A 396 11.45 6.07 24.78
C ASP A 396 12.84 6.24 24.14
N PHE A 397 13.38 5.19 23.54
CA PHE A 397 14.64 5.25 22.82
C PHE A 397 14.53 6.11 21.56
N LYS A 398 15.62 6.82 21.25
CA LYS A 398 15.63 7.76 20.12
C LYS A 398 15.66 7.02 18.78
N VAL A 399 14.51 6.98 18.11
CA VAL A 399 14.39 6.57 16.71
C VAL A 399 15.21 7.47 15.77
N ASP A 400 15.73 6.88 14.71
CA ASP A 400 16.49 7.56 13.68
C ASP A 400 15.55 8.26 12.68
N ARG A 401 16.11 9.12 11.81
CA ARG A 401 15.36 9.70 10.69
C ARG A 401 15.03 8.66 9.62
N ILE A 402 15.85 7.62 9.52
CA ILE A 402 15.60 6.48 8.64
C ILE A 402 14.72 5.48 9.40
N ARG A 403 13.57 5.12 8.83
CA ARG A 403 12.59 4.23 9.46
C ARG A 403 13.21 2.87 9.75
N GLY A 404 12.81 2.25 10.87
CA GLY A 404 13.32 0.96 11.33
C GLY A 404 14.72 0.99 11.96
N TYR A 405 15.35 2.19 12.04
CA TYR A 405 16.61 2.39 12.75
C TYR A 405 16.36 3.20 14.03
N ALA A 406 17.13 2.89 15.06
CA ALA A 406 17.18 3.65 16.30
C ALA A 406 18.64 3.84 16.74
N ARG A 407 18.87 4.77 17.66
CA ARG A 407 20.15 4.82 18.38
C ARG A 407 20.31 3.56 19.23
N GLU A 408 21.56 3.22 19.53
CA GLU A 408 21.87 2.12 20.43
C GLU A 408 21.16 2.31 21.78
N HIS A 409 20.49 1.26 22.23
CA HIS A 409 19.71 1.19 23.46
C HIS A 409 19.90 -0.20 24.09
N TYR A 410 19.84 -0.31 25.41
CA TYR A 410 20.07 -1.57 26.12
C TYR A 410 19.28 -1.65 27.43
N LEU A 411 19.01 -2.88 27.86
CA LEU A 411 18.46 -3.18 29.18
C LEU A 411 19.48 -3.97 30.01
N ILE A 412 19.81 -3.46 31.21
CA ILE A 412 20.61 -4.16 32.20
C ILE A 412 19.67 -4.97 33.10
N LEU A 413 19.68 -6.29 32.91
CA LEU A 413 18.86 -7.22 33.67
C LEU A 413 19.64 -7.86 34.81
N LYS A 414 19.09 -7.83 36.02
CA LYS A 414 19.60 -8.62 37.15
C LYS A 414 18.77 -9.89 37.27
N LEU A 415 19.40 -11.05 37.11
CA LEU A 415 18.71 -12.33 37.19
C LEU A 415 18.78 -12.91 38.61
N ALA A 416 17.82 -13.76 38.97
CA ALA A 416 17.86 -14.47 40.24
C ALA A 416 18.97 -15.54 40.23
N ASP A 417 19.71 -15.68 41.33
CA ASP A 417 20.67 -16.77 41.48
C ASP A 417 19.95 -18.12 41.52
N ASN A 418 20.39 -19.06 40.68
CA ASN A 418 19.87 -20.43 40.55
C ASN A 418 20.01 -21.31 41.82
N GLY A 419 20.33 -20.74 42.98
CA GLY A 419 20.65 -21.47 44.21
C GLY A 419 19.72 -21.24 45.40
N LYS A 420 18.79 -20.28 45.36
CA LYS A 420 17.91 -19.99 46.51
C LYS A 420 16.53 -19.54 46.05
N SER A 421 15.68 -20.51 45.68
CA SER A 421 14.23 -20.27 45.79
C SER A 421 13.92 -19.98 47.27
N PRO A 422 13.12 -18.94 47.61
CA PRO A 422 12.65 -18.71 48.98
C PRO A 422 11.93 -19.94 49.58
N ASP A 423 11.36 -20.79 48.71
CA ASP A 423 10.68 -22.03 49.08
C ASP A 423 11.62 -23.21 49.39
N SER A 424 12.92 -23.10 49.10
CA SER A 424 13.89 -24.19 49.35
C SER A 424 14.13 -24.49 50.84
N LYS A 425 13.54 -23.70 51.75
CA LYS A 425 13.49 -24.02 53.19
C LYS A 425 12.33 -24.93 53.60
N ARG A 426 11.29 -25.09 52.78
CA ARG A 426 10.13 -25.95 53.09
C ARG A 426 10.28 -27.40 52.61
N GLU A 427 11.16 -27.69 51.66
CA GLU A 427 11.39 -29.06 51.15
C GLU A 427 12.58 -29.79 51.80
N ARG A 428 13.07 -29.36 52.98
CA ARG A 428 14.15 -30.08 53.69
C ARG A 428 13.67 -31.18 54.65
N HIS A 429 12.38 -31.52 54.68
CA HIS A 429 11.83 -32.53 55.61
C HIS A 429 11.09 -33.68 54.92
N GLY A 430 11.57 -34.13 53.76
CA GLY A 430 11.03 -35.31 53.09
C GLY A 430 12.02 -35.98 52.16
N GLN A 431 13.03 -36.64 52.71
CA GLN A 431 13.82 -37.61 51.92
C GLN A 431 12.94 -38.83 51.65
N SER A 432 12.21 -38.84 50.53
CA SER A 432 11.57 -40.06 50.05
C SER A 432 12.62 -40.93 49.35
N LEU A 433 12.98 -42.03 49.99
CA LEU A 433 13.68 -43.15 49.38
C LEU A 433 12.77 -43.77 48.31
N ASN A 434 13.35 -44.30 47.22
CA ASN A 434 12.63 -45.27 46.38
C ASN A 434 12.58 -46.64 47.09
N SER A 435 11.78 -47.57 46.59
CA SER A 435 11.62 -48.94 47.12
C SER A 435 12.91 -49.78 47.17
N GLU A 436 14.05 -49.23 46.75
CA GLU A 436 15.37 -49.87 46.71
C GLU A 436 16.46 -49.07 47.44
N GLY A 437 16.11 -48.04 48.21
CA GLY A 437 17.05 -47.34 49.10
C GLY A 437 18.16 -46.53 48.43
N ARG A 438 18.04 -46.16 47.15
CA ARG A 438 19.03 -45.28 46.47
C ARG A 438 18.59 -43.81 46.47
N LEU A 439 19.54 -42.93 46.79
CA LEU A 439 19.38 -41.47 46.68
C LEU A 439 18.97 -41.10 45.23
N ARG A 440 17.89 -40.33 45.06
CA ARG A 440 17.55 -39.72 43.77
C ARG A 440 18.74 -38.89 43.29
N GLY A 441 19.30 -39.26 42.15
CA GLY A 441 20.40 -38.57 41.51
C GLY A 441 20.13 -37.07 41.33
N ARG A 442 21.18 -36.28 41.52
CA ARG A 442 21.24 -34.84 41.26
C ARG A 442 20.62 -34.56 39.89
N LEU A 443 19.54 -33.77 39.83
CA LEU A 443 18.95 -33.33 38.56
C LEU A 443 20.07 -32.69 37.70
N PRO A 444 20.18 -33.03 36.40
CA PRO A 444 21.22 -32.47 35.55
C PRO A 444 21.11 -30.94 35.51
N ASN A 445 22.26 -30.25 35.50
CA ASN A 445 22.42 -28.80 35.39
C ASN A 445 21.19 -28.07 34.82
N GLN A 446 20.41 -27.41 35.69
CA GLN A 446 19.37 -26.49 35.26
C GLN A 446 20.04 -25.35 34.46
N ARG A 447 19.93 -25.41 33.14
CA ARG A 447 20.36 -24.32 32.27
C ARG A 447 19.35 -23.18 32.43
N MET A 448 19.84 -21.97 32.70
CA MET A 448 19.03 -20.77 32.67
C MET A 448 18.65 -20.48 31.21
N ILE A 449 17.37 -20.21 30.96
CA ILE A 449 16.83 -19.83 29.65
C ILE A 449 16.23 -18.44 29.82
N MET A 450 16.60 -17.52 28.93
CA MET A 450 15.97 -16.21 28.83
C MET A 450 14.92 -16.28 27.71
N LEU A 451 13.68 -16.00 28.06
CA LEU A 451 12.58 -15.88 27.10
C LEU A 451 12.40 -14.41 26.79
N LEU A 452 12.44 -14.06 25.51
CA LEU A 452 12.23 -12.70 25.04
C LEU A 452 11.01 -12.70 24.12
N THR A 453 10.15 -11.71 24.32
CA THR A 453 9.01 -11.44 23.46
C THR A 453 9.01 -9.95 23.16
N GLY A 454 8.72 -9.60 21.92
CA GLY A 454 8.68 -8.23 21.46
C GLY A 454 8.29 -8.20 19.99
N TRP A 455 8.31 -7.00 19.43
CA TRP A 455 8.09 -6.72 18.02
C TRP A 455 9.20 -5.80 17.52
N THR A 456 9.33 -5.68 16.21
CA THR A 456 10.26 -4.74 15.58
C THR A 456 9.53 -3.92 14.52
N ASP A 457 9.86 -2.64 14.40
CA ASP A 457 9.51 -1.88 13.19
C ASP A 457 10.62 -2.11 12.17
N TYR A 458 10.31 -2.80 11.08
CA TYR A 458 11.30 -3.14 10.07
C TYR A 458 11.66 -1.93 9.21
N ALA A 459 12.94 -1.82 8.86
CA ALA A 459 13.37 -0.93 7.78
C ALA A 459 12.94 -1.50 6.43
N TRP A 460 12.38 -0.68 5.53
CA TRP A 460 12.00 -1.11 4.19
C TRP A 460 13.20 -1.07 3.24
N SER A 461 13.07 -1.64 2.03
CA SER A 461 14.17 -1.64 1.05
C SER A 461 14.69 -0.23 0.74
N SER A 462 13.80 0.77 0.65
CA SER A 462 14.19 2.18 0.49
C SER A 462 14.94 2.72 1.70
N ASP A 463 14.57 2.33 2.91
CA ASP A 463 15.24 2.74 4.15
C ASP A 463 16.63 2.11 4.23
N ASN A 464 16.78 0.84 3.84
CA ASN A 464 18.06 0.15 3.78
C ASN A 464 19.03 0.77 2.76
N VAL A 465 18.50 1.21 1.61
CA VAL A 465 19.27 1.99 0.63
C VAL A 465 19.71 3.33 1.22
N ALA A 466 18.79 4.07 1.86
CA ALA A 466 19.09 5.34 2.50
C ALA A 466 20.11 5.19 3.65
N ALA A 467 20.01 4.13 4.45
CA ALA A 467 20.96 3.80 5.50
C ALA A 467 22.36 3.51 4.94
N THR A 468 22.43 2.70 3.87
CA THR A 468 23.69 2.39 3.19
C THR A 468 24.34 3.66 2.62
N GLN A 469 23.57 4.53 1.96
CA GLN A 469 24.06 5.81 1.44
C GLN A 469 24.50 6.78 2.55
N ALA A 470 23.88 6.68 3.73
CA ALA A 470 24.26 7.43 4.92
C ALA A 470 25.42 6.80 5.71
N GLY A 471 26.00 5.68 5.24
CA GLY A 471 27.09 4.98 5.90
C GLY A 471 26.69 4.30 7.22
N LYS A 472 25.40 3.99 7.39
CA LYS A 472 24.89 3.30 8.59
C LYS A 472 24.89 1.79 8.40
N THR A 473 25.16 1.09 9.49
CA THR A 473 25.06 -0.36 9.58
C THR A 473 24.00 -0.75 10.60
N MET A 474 23.29 -1.85 10.33
CA MET A 474 22.33 -2.42 11.27
C MET A 474 23.06 -3.37 12.22
N THR A 475 22.76 -3.29 13.52
CA THR A 475 23.28 -4.23 14.52
C THR A 475 22.10 -4.99 15.12
N PRO A 476 22.04 -6.32 15.00
CA PRO A 476 20.95 -7.09 15.60
C PRO A 476 21.03 -7.06 17.14
N PRO A 477 19.92 -7.36 17.84
CA PRO A 477 19.94 -7.50 19.29
C PRO A 477 20.99 -8.53 19.74
N ALA A 478 21.80 -8.16 20.73
CA ALA A 478 22.88 -8.98 21.27
C ALA A 478 22.73 -9.18 22.77
N LEU A 479 23.25 -10.30 23.29
CA LEU A 479 23.30 -10.57 24.73
C LEU A 479 24.72 -10.39 25.25
N GLN A 480 24.86 -9.52 26.25
CA GLN A 480 26.08 -9.37 27.01
C GLN A 480 25.91 -9.88 28.44
N VAL A 481 26.98 -10.41 29.02
CA VAL A 481 27.06 -10.79 30.43
C VAL A 481 28.31 -10.19 31.07
N LYS A 482 28.24 -9.83 32.35
CA LYS A 482 29.43 -9.43 33.10
C LYS A 482 30.29 -10.65 33.41
N ASP A 483 31.56 -10.59 33.06
CA ASP A 483 32.55 -11.58 33.47
C ASP A 483 32.88 -11.45 34.97
N LYS A 484 33.72 -12.37 35.48
CA LYS A 484 34.15 -12.38 36.89
C LYS A 484 34.84 -11.08 37.36
N ASN A 485 35.31 -10.25 36.43
CA ASN A 485 35.96 -8.97 36.70
C ASN A 485 34.98 -7.79 36.56
N GLY A 486 33.70 -8.05 36.28
CA GLY A 486 32.68 -7.03 36.07
C GLY A 486 32.64 -6.42 34.67
N THR A 487 33.45 -6.93 33.72
CA THR A 487 33.48 -6.42 32.34
C THR A 487 32.37 -7.05 31.51
N TRP A 488 31.61 -6.26 30.77
CA TRP A 488 30.60 -6.77 29.84
C TRP A 488 31.25 -7.50 28.66
N ARG A 489 30.74 -8.70 28.35
CA ARG A 489 31.19 -9.53 27.24
C ARG A 489 29.98 -10.00 26.44
N THR A 490 29.99 -9.77 25.13
CA THR A 490 29.00 -10.35 24.21
C THR A 490 29.14 -11.86 24.19
N VAL A 491 28.07 -12.56 24.55
CA VAL A 491 27.98 -14.04 24.54
C VAL A 491 27.03 -14.56 23.47
N ILE A 492 26.10 -13.72 23.01
CA ILE A 492 25.27 -13.98 21.82
C ILE A 492 25.32 -12.70 20.97
N LYS A 493 25.91 -12.79 19.78
CA LYS A 493 26.08 -11.63 18.89
C LYS A 493 24.79 -11.27 18.15
N ASP A 494 23.98 -12.27 17.85
CA ASP A 494 22.69 -12.12 17.17
C ASP A 494 21.69 -13.04 17.87
N ILE A 495 20.78 -12.45 18.65
CA ILE A 495 19.69 -13.18 19.29
C ILE A 495 18.58 -13.49 18.25
N GLY A 496 18.60 -12.82 17.10
CA GLY A 496 17.52 -12.73 16.14
C GLY A 496 16.50 -11.68 16.54
N ILE A 497 15.64 -11.35 15.58
CA ILE A 497 14.46 -10.50 15.79
C ILE A 497 13.19 -11.36 15.70
N PRO A 498 12.11 -11.00 16.40
CA PRO A 498 10.80 -11.61 16.20
C PRO A 498 10.45 -11.64 14.71
N VAL A 499 9.73 -12.67 14.27
CA VAL A 499 9.11 -12.68 12.93
C VAL A 499 7.80 -11.92 13.10
N GLY A 500 7.84 -10.60 12.91
CA GLY A 500 6.64 -9.78 12.87
C GLY A 500 6.26 -8.97 14.11
N ARG A 501 4.94 -8.77 14.29
CA ARG A 501 4.32 -7.79 15.23
C ARG A 501 3.59 -8.40 16.42
#